data_AF-A0AAD3VPW0-F1
#
_entry.id   AF-A0AAD3VPW0-F1
#
_cell.length_a   1.000
_cell.length_b   1.000
_cell.length_c   1.000
_cell.angle_alpha   90.00
_cell.angle_beta   90.00
_cell.angle_gamma   90.00
#
_symmetry.space_group_name_H-M   'P 1'
#
loop_
_entity.id
_entity.type
_entity.pdbx_description
1 polymer ?
#
loop_
_entity_poly.entity_id
_entity_poly.type
_entity_poly.pdbx_seq_one_letter_code
_entity_poly.pdbx_strand_id
1 'polypeptide(L)'
;MELMGQAEKILLDESPIIPVYWPQRNYAEHTWVKGIVRSAIGAQNDWKYAWTEGRPGGDNKLSLNLGEEPPDLQSITSTDQVSFDILNAVLEGMARLGPDGDFKMGSGLAESWTISEDGKTYTFKLKDGLKWSDGTPLTAHDFEYAWKKAVDPRTASQYNYMLFGIVGAEDVANIVIPDKDSDPAGYDKAISDLNAAMDAMGVKALDDKTLEVNLIAPNNVFINLTSFATFMPLNKAAHEKWGEEYATEANKMLYCGPFIIKEWQHDSKMVLVKNPNYWDADNVKITEIKFDMIKDINTPISMYEANELDAIGVPGDFIPKFQAERPDEFHQMADAVAWYLECNLEDPVMQNAKFRLALSEALDRKAYCDNVLRNFSAPATSLTPPSIHGATPDEVFAEKYVGKDYLPPTGNPEKAKQLLKEALEELGYATPQ
;
A
#
# COMPACT_ATOMS: atom_id res chain seq x y z
N MET A 1 -5.19 20.89 4.04
CA MET A 1 -5.52 20.26 5.33
C MET A 1 -6.89 20.67 5.86
N GLU A 2 -7.25 21.96 5.93
CA GLU A 2 -8.61 22.36 6.39
C GLU A 2 -9.75 21.68 5.62
N LEU A 3 -9.69 21.71 4.28
CA LEU A 3 -10.67 21.01 3.43
C LEU A 3 -10.70 19.50 3.66
N MET A 4 -9.55 18.88 3.93
CA MET A 4 -9.47 17.44 4.25
C MET A 4 -10.17 17.14 5.59
N GLY A 5 -9.98 17.99 6.61
CA GLY A 5 -10.67 17.83 7.88
C GLY A 5 -12.17 18.06 7.76
N GLN A 6 -12.62 18.97 6.90
CA GLN A 6 -14.04 19.14 6.56
C GLN A 6 -14.61 17.91 5.83
N ALA A 7 -13.87 17.34 4.89
CA ALA A 7 -14.26 16.12 4.20
C ALA A 7 -14.39 14.94 5.17
N GLU A 8 -13.44 14.76 6.08
CA GLU A 8 -13.51 13.73 7.10
C GLU A 8 -14.71 13.93 8.05
N LYS A 9 -15.01 15.16 8.46
CA LYS A 9 -16.22 15.45 9.25
C LYS A 9 -17.50 14.98 8.55
N ILE A 10 -17.63 15.28 7.25
CA ILE A 10 -18.79 14.84 6.45
C ILE A 10 -18.88 13.31 6.45
N LEU A 11 -17.76 12.61 6.26
CA LEU A 11 -17.71 11.14 6.32
C LEU A 11 -18.10 10.60 7.71
N LEU A 12 -17.75 11.28 8.80
CA LEU A 12 -18.10 10.81 10.16
C LEU A 12 -19.56 11.15 10.52
N ASP A 13 -20.05 12.33 10.11
CA ASP A 13 -21.41 12.82 10.37
C ASP A 13 -22.48 12.00 9.66
N GLU A 14 -22.16 11.45 8.49
CA GLU A 14 -23.06 10.57 7.74
C GLU A 14 -22.71 9.08 7.89
N SER A 15 -21.55 8.75 8.44
CA SER A 15 -21.07 7.39 8.66
C SER A 15 -21.15 6.42 7.44
N PRO A 16 -20.89 6.82 6.16
CA PRO A 16 -20.64 5.83 5.10
C PRO A 16 -19.44 4.93 5.41
N ILE A 17 -18.50 5.44 6.21
CA ILE A 17 -17.39 4.70 6.80
C ILE A 17 -17.49 4.83 8.32
N ILE A 18 -17.39 3.71 9.03
CA ILE A 18 -17.46 3.66 10.49
C ILE A 18 -16.09 3.19 11.02
N PRO A 19 -15.20 4.10 11.42
CA PRO A 19 -13.93 3.74 12.05
C PRO A 19 -14.18 2.88 13.29
N VAL A 20 -13.40 1.81 13.44
CA VAL A 20 -13.47 0.86 14.57
C VAL A 20 -12.24 1.03 15.46
N TYR A 21 -11.05 0.88 14.90
CA TYR A 21 -9.80 0.97 15.66
C TYR A 21 -8.61 1.42 14.79
N TRP A 22 -7.60 2.00 15.44
CA TRP A 22 -6.29 2.24 14.86
C TRP A 22 -5.37 1.10 15.29
N PRO A 23 -4.84 0.31 14.33
CA PRO A 23 -4.05 -0.87 14.64
C PRO A 23 -2.71 -0.51 15.27
N GLN A 24 -2.31 -1.32 16.25
CA GLN A 24 -0.92 -1.43 16.68
C GLN A 24 -0.34 -2.73 16.11
N ARG A 25 0.77 -2.62 15.39
CA ARG A 25 1.54 -3.77 14.92
C ARG A 25 2.41 -4.28 16.07
N ASN A 26 2.26 -5.57 16.36
CA ASN A 26 3.08 -6.28 17.33
C ASN A 26 3.79 -7.41 16.60
N TYR A 27 5.10 -7.48 16.72
CA TYR A 27 5.89 -8.48 16.03
C TYR A 27 7.06 -8.94 16.89
N ALA A 28 7.53 -10.14 16.60
CA ALA A 28 8.76 -10.68 17.15
C ALA A 28 9.75 -10.89 16.01
N GLU A 29 10.99 -10.49 16.23
CA GLU A 29 12.09 -10.61 15.27
C GLU A 29 13.30 -11.11 16.03
N HIS A 30 13.88 -12.24 15.60
CA HIS A 30 15.02 -12.82 16.31
C HIS A 30 16.18 -11.82 16.36
N THR A 31 16.95 -11.82 17.44
CA THR A 31 18.03 -10.85 17.65
C THR A 31 19.13 -10.88 16.58
N TRP A 32 19.23 -11.93 15.76
CA TRP A 32 20.16 -11.98 14.62
C TRP A 32 19.64 -11.26 13.38
N VAL A 33 18.34 -10.96 13.27
CA VAL A 33 17.78 -10.19 12.16
C VAL A 33 18.01 -8.71 12.40
N LYS A 34 18.42 -8.01 11.34
CA LYS A 34 18.77 -6.60 11.39
C LYS A 34 18.34 -5.90 10.11
N GLY A 35 18.11 -4.59 10.20
CA GLY A 35 18.01 -3.72 9.03
C GLY A 35 16.73 -3.85 8.20
N ILE A 36 15.68 -4.51 8.69
CA ILE A 36 14.37 -4.45 8.05
C ILE A 36 13.82 -3.04 8.22
N VAL A 37 13.68 -2.33 7.10
CA VAL A 37 13.06 -1.00 7.08
C VAL A 37 11.55 -1.18 6.97
N ARG A 38 10.79 -0.41 7.74
CA ARG A 38 9.32 -0.50 7.79
C ARG A 38 8.70 0.84 7.44
N SER A 39 7.76 0.81 6.49
CA SER A 39 7.00 2.00 6.08
C SER A 39 5.60 1.97 6.68
N ALA A 40 5.06 3.15 6.92
CA ALA A 40 3.66 3.34 7.27
C ALA A 40 2.73 3.34 6.03
N ILE A 41 3.28 3.51 4.83
CA ILE A 41 2.56 3.60 3.55
C ILE A 41 3.20 2.66 2.53
N GLY A 42 2.39 1.90 1.79
CA GLY A 42 2.85 0.96 0.78
C GLY A 42 3.36 -0.35 1.41
N ALA A 43 4.53 -0.83 0.99
CA ALA A 43 5.13 -2.03 1.55
C ALA A 43 5.47 -1.85 3.04
N GLN A 44 5.02 -2.78 3.86
CA GLN A 44 5.25 -2.80 5.30
C GLN A 44 6.68 -3.17 5.65
N ASN A 45 7.30 -4.04 4.85
CA ASN A 45 8.66 -4.51 5.07
C ASN A 45 9.51 -4.28 3.82
N ASP A 46 10.70 -3.77 4.04
CA ASP A 46 11.74 -3.65 3.03
C ASP A 46 13.00 -4.41 3.48
N TRP A 47 13.32 -5.44 2.72
CA TRP A 47 14.46 -6.33 2.97
C TRP A 47 15.75 -5.93 2.25
N LYS A 48 15.76 -4.84 1.47
CA LYS A 48 16.96 -4.35 0.75
C LYS A 48 18.14 -4.16 1.70
N TYR A 49 17.87 -3.53 2.85
CA TYR A 49 18.87 -3.17 3.85
C TYR A 49 19.04 -4.22 4.94
N ALA A 50 18.33 -5.34 4.86
CA ALA A 50 18.37 -6.37 5.87
C ALA A 50 19.67 -7.19 5.81
N TRP A 51 20.08 -7.72 6.95
CA TRP A 51 21.11 -8.75 7.06
C TRP A 51 20.81 -9.65 8.26
N THR A 52 21.50 -10.78 8.34
CA THR A 52 21.50 -11.60 9.55
C THR A 52 22.92 -11.83 10.05
N GLU A 53 23.09 -11.88 11.37
CA GLU A 53 24.38 -12.04 12.04
C GLU A 53 24.27 -13.07 13.17
N GLY A 54 24.96 -14.20 13.03
CA GLY A 54 24.90 -15.31 13.99
C GLY A 54 23.65 -16.18 13.84
N ARG A 55 22.98 -16.17 12.68
CA ARG A 55 21.76 -16.95 12.43
C ARG A 55 22.05 -18.46 12.39
N PRO A 56 21.29 -19.30 13.13
CA PRO A 56 21.36 -20.75 12.97
C PRO A 56 21.12 -21.19 11.51
N GLY A 57 21.99 -22.06 10.98
CA GLY A 57 21.90 -22.51 9.59
C GLY A 57 22.49 -21.56 8.54
N GLY A 58 23.09 -20.45 8.97
CA GLY A 58 23.89 -19.55 8.14
C GLY A 58 23.30 -18.15 8.02
N ASP A 59 24.21 -17.17 7.97
CA ASP A 59 23.88 -15.75 7.82
C ASP A 59 23.40 -15.40 6.41
N ASN A 60 22.80 -14.22 6.29
CA ASN A 60 22.26 -13.63 5.07
C ASN A 60 21.16 -14.47 4.39
N LYS A 61 20.35 -15.14 5.20
CA LYS A 61 19.10 -15.79 4.80
C LYS A 61 17.98 -15.39 5.74
N LEU A 62 16.76 -15.36 5.22
CA LEU A 62 15.54 -15.13 5.98
C LEU A 62 14.49 -16.20 5.67
N SER A 63 13.74 -16.61 6.68
CA SER A 63 12.56 -17.48 6.62
C SER A 63 11.42 -16.75 7.31
N LEU A 64 10.41 -16.37 6.55
CA LEU A 64 9.33 -15.48 6.97
C LEU A 64 7.97 -16.13 6.66
N ASN A 65 6.92 -15.70 7.34
CA ASN A 65 5.55 -16.04 6.97
C ASN A 65 4.94 -14.87 6.19
N LEU A 66 4.45 -15.15 4.98
CA LEU A 66 3.72 -14.18 4.16
C LEU A 66 2.22 -14.17 4.50
N GLY A 67 1.75 -15.15 5.28
CA GLY A 67 0.36 -15.30 5.70
C GLY A 67 -0.51 -15.94 4.63
N GLU A 68 -0.52 -15.36 3.44
CA GLU A 68 -1.29 -15.85 2.31
C GLU A 68 -0.60 -15.62 0.96
N GLU A 69 -1.22 -16.18 -0.07
CA GLU A 69 -0.87 -15.97 -1.47
C GLU A 69 -1.09 -14.49 -1.86
N PRO A 70 -0.11 -13.82 -2.51
CA PRO A 70 -0.34 -12.50 -3.09
C PRO A 70 -1.44 -12.58 -4.16
N PRO A 71 -2.55 -11.82 -4.03
CA PRO A 71 -3.65 -11.92 -4.98
C PRO A 71 -3.33 -11.29 -6.35
N ASP A 72 -2.40 -10.33 -6.42
CA ASP A 72 -1.97 -9.72 -7.69
C ASP A 72 -0.54 -9.16 -7.59
N LEU A 73 0.40 -9.64 -8.41
CA LEU A 73 1.77 -9.09 -8.50
C LEU A 73 1.98 -8.17 -9.72
N GLN A 74 0.91 -7.67 -10.34
CA GLN A 74 1.02 -6.61 -11.33
C GLN A 74 0.96 -5.24 -10.64
N SER A 75 2.11 -4.55 -10.62
CA SER A 75 2.31 -3.31 -9.84
C SER A 75 1.28 -2.20 -10.08
N ILE A 76 0.70 -2.13 -11.29
CA ILE A 76 -0.31 -1.14 -11.65
C ILE A 76 -1.75 -1.55 -11.29
N THR A 77 -2.02 -2.79 -10.89
CA THR A 77 -3.36 -3.27 -10.49
C THR A 77 -3.43 -3.82 -9.06
N SER A 78 -2.30 -4.14 -8.43
CA SER A 78 -2.25 -4.60 -7.04
C SER A 78 -2.84 -3.60 -6.06
N THR A 79 -3.60 -4.09 -5.08
CA THR A 79 -4.27 -3.24 -4.08
C THR A 79 -4.06 -3.66 -2.63
N ASP A 80 -3.37 -4.77 -2.39
CA ASP A 80 -3.24 -5.38 -1.08
C ASP A 80 -1.80 -5.33 -0.54
N GLN A 81 -1.69 -5.52 0.76
CA GLN A 81 -0.42 -5.41 1.48
C GLN A 81 0.58 -6.51 1.12
N VAL A 82 0.11 -7.74 0.91
CA VAL A 82 0.97 -8.91 0.67
C VAL A 82 1.70 -8.73 -0.65
N SER A 83 0.97 -8.31 -1.68
CA SER A 83 1.53 -7.98 -2.98
C SER A 83 2.50 -6.80 -2.90
N PHE A 84 2.18 -5.74 -2.14
CA PHE A 84 3.08 -4.58 -2.00
C PHE A 84 4.43 -4.95 -1.38
N ASP A 85 4.46 -5.83 -0.38
CA ASP A 85 5.70 -6.28 0.24
C ASP A 85 6.59 -7.03 -0.77
N ILE A 86 6.00 -7.95 -1.55
CA ILE A 86 6.73 -8.68 -2.60
C ILE A 86 7.17 -7.73 -3.72
N LEU A 87 6.29 -6.87 -4.21
CA LEU A 87 6.59 -5.89 -5.26
C LEU A 87 7.72 -4.95 -4.86
N ASN A 88 7.74 -4.45 -3.63
CA ASN A 88 8.83 -3.61 -3.14
C ASN A 88 10.16 -4.38 -3.02
N ALA A 89 10.13 -5.69 -2.82
CA ALA A 89 11.32 -6.54 -2.82
C ALA A 89 11.87 -6.81 -4.23
N VAL A 90 11.00 -6.87 -5.25
CA VAL A 90 11.39 -7.28 -6.61
C VAL A 90 11.39 -6.15 -7.64
N LEU A 91 10.80 -5.00 -7.33
CA LEU A 91 10.82 -3.77 -8.11
C LEU A 91 11.43 -2.61 -7.30
N GLU A 92 11.82 -1.55 -7.99
CA GLU A 92 12.24 -0.29 -7.37
C GLU A 92 11.74 0.90 -8.19
N GLY A 93 11.28 1.94 -7.48
CA GLY A 93 10.78 3.18 -8.08
C GLY A 93 11.87 4.23 -8.23
N MET A 94 11.49 5.49 -8.47
CA MET A 94 12.47 6.58 -8.60
C MET A 94 13.21 6.84 -7.29
N ALA A 95 12.48 6.82 -6.18
CA ALA A 95 13.01 6.92 -4.83
C ALA A 95 12.68 5.66 -4.03
N ARG A 96 13.40 5.44 -2.93
CA ARG A 96 13.14 4.36 -1.97
C ARG A 96 13.33 4.87 -0.56
N LEU A 97 12.51 4.39 0.37
CA LEU A 97 12.62 4.74 1.77
C LEU A 97 13.97 4.25 2.34
N GLY A 98 14.73 5.15 2.96
CA GLY A 98 15.98 4.81 3.64
C GLY A 98 15.76 4.27 5.06
N PRO A 99 16.78 3.64 5.68
CA PRO A 99 16.71 3.20 7.08
C PRO A 99 16.52 4.32 8.11
N ASP A 100 16.75 5.56 7.72
CA ASP A 100 16.50 6.77 8.51
C ASP A 100 15.06 7.29 8.37
N GLY A 101 14.23 6.64 7.54
CA GLY A 101 12.85 7.05 7.30
C GLY A 101 12.69 8.13 6.23
N ASP A 102 13.74 8.45 5.47
CA ASP A 102 13.74 9.53 4.47
C ASP A 102 13.88 9.02 3.02
N PHE A 103 13.24 9.73 2.08
CA PHE A 103 13.42 9.54 0.64
C PHE A 103 14.54 10.45 0.12
N LYS A 104 15.78 9.96 0.18
CA LYS A 104 16.96 10.73 -0.22
C LYS A 104 17.22 10.68 -1.72
N MET A 105 17.85 11.75 -2.23
CA MET A 105 18.40 11.78 -3.59
C MET A 105 19.29 10.54 -3.81
N GLY A 106 19.09 9.81 -4.91
CA GLY A 106 19.87 8.61 -5.21
C GLY A 106 19.44 7.32 -4.49
N SER A 107 18.37 7.34 -3.70
CA SER A 107 17.92 6.18 -2.89
C SER A 107 17.27 5.05 -3.70
N GLY A 108 16.59 5.39 -4.81
CA GLY A 108 15.94 4.46 -5.74
C GLY A 108 16.65 4.44 -7.10
N LEU A 109 15.90 4.23 -8.19
CA LEU A 109 16.44 4.17 -9.55
C LEU A 109 16.87 5.54 -10.10
N ALA A 110 16.34 6.64 -9.56
CA ALA A 110 16.82 7.97 -9.89
C ALA A 110 18.13 8.26 -9.16
N GLU A 111 19.16 8.70 -9.90
CA GLU A 111 20.37 9.27 -9.34
C GLU A 111 20.09 10.64 -8.73
N SER A 112 19.33 11.46 -9.45
CA SER A 112 18.96 12.80 -9.00
C SER A 112 17.60 13.25 -9.54
N TRP A 113 17.05 14.32 -8.96
CA TRP A 113 15.91 15.04 -9.49
C TRP A 113 16.00 16.54 -9.21
N THR A 114 15.35 17.33 -10.06
CA THR A 114 15.13 18.77 -9.85
C THR A 114 13.65 19.08 -9.77
N ILE A 115 13.31 20.13 -9.02
CA ILE A 115 11.95 20.66 -8.90
C ILE A 115 11.98 22.11 -9.37
N SER A 116 11.07 22.50 -10.25
CA SER A 116 10.92 23.89 -10.71
C SER A 116 10.57 24.84 -9.56
N GLU A 117 10.81 26.14 -9.77
CA GLU A 117 10.51 27.18 -8.76
C GLU A 117 9.03 27.21 -8.35
N ASP A 118 8.12 26.89 -9.27
CA ASP A 118 6.69 26.81 -9.02
C ASP A 118 6.25 25.48 -8.38
N GLY A 119 7.17 24.52 -8.18
CA GLY A 119 6.91 23.24 -7.54
C GLY A 119 6.17 22.21 -8.40
N LYS A 120 5.98 22.46 -9.71
CA LYS A 120 5.12 21.65 -10.58
C LYS A 120 5.87 20.74 -11.55
N THR A 121 7.08 21.08 -11.95
CA THR A 121 7.87 20.27 -12.88
C THR A 121 8.97 19.54 -12.12
N TYR A 122 8.96 18.21 -12.24
CA TYR A 122 9.96 17.31 -11.71
C TYR A 122 10.76 16.73 -12.88
N THR A 123 12.08 16.77 -12.79
CA THR A 123 12.95 16.11 -13.78
C THR A 123 13.82 15.10 -13.08
N PHE A 124 13.58 13.81 -13.29
CA PHE A 124 14.38 12.72 -12.77
C PHE A 124 15.49 12.35 -13.76
N LYS A 125 16.70 12.13 -13.23
CA LYS A 125 17.82 11.51 -13.93
C LYS A 125 18.04 10.12 -13.36
N LEU A 126 17.86 9.09 -14.19
CA LEU A 126 18.12 7.70 -13.84
C LEU A 126 19.62 7.42 -13.73
N LYS A 127 19.98 6.46 -12.89
CA LYS A 127 21.36 5.97 -12.78
C LYS A 127 21.86 5.35 -14.08
N ASP A 128 23.17 5.31 -14.23
CA ASP A 128 23.82 4.66 -15.36
C ASP A 128 23.73 3.13 -15.27
N GLY A 129 23.43 2.49 -16.42
CA GLY A 129 23.53 1.04 -16.56
C GLY A 129 22.44 0.23 -15.85
N LEU A 130 21.29 0.84 -15.54
CA LEU A 130 20.13 0.13 -14.99
C LEU A 130 19.67 -0.99 -15.92
N LYS A 131 19.30 -2.12 -15.31
CA LYS A 131 18.88 -3.33 -16.02
C LYS A 131 17.68 -3.97 -15.37
N TRP A 132 16.85 -4.59 -16.20
CA TRP A 132 15.91 -5.61 -15.78
C TRP A 132 16.65 -6.91 -15.46
N SER A 133 15.97 -7.85 -14.79
CA SER A 133 16.52 -9.13 -14.36
C SER A 133 17.00 -10.03 -15.50
N ASP A 134 16.49 -9.84 -16.72
CA ASP A 134 16.97 -10.53 -17.93
C ASP A 134 18.19 -9.86 -18.59
N GLY A 135 18.65 -8.74 -18.03
CA GLY A 135 19.78 -7.95 -18.52
C GLY A 135 19.43 -6.90 -19.57
N THR A 136 18.15 -6.80 -19.99
CA THR A 136 17.71 -5.71 -20.86
C THR A 136 17.80 -4.34 -20.14
N PRO A 137 18.07 -3.24 -20.85
CA PRO A 137 18.15 -1.92 -20.23
C PRO A 137 16.82 -1.51 -19.58
N LEU A 138 16.89 -0.93 -18.38
CA LEU A 138 15.77 -0.23 -17.77
C LEU A 138 15.93 1.27 -18.05
N THR A 139 14.88 1.90 -18.58
CA THR A 139 14.93 3.29 -19.07
C THR A 139 13.76 4.14 -18.57
N ALA A 140 13.84 5.46 -18.78
CA ALA A 140 12.75 6.38 -18.46
C ALA A 140 11.46 6.05 -19.24
N HIS A 141 11.58 5.42 -20.41
CA HIS A 141 10.44 4.96 -21.20
C HIS A 141 9.61 3.88 -20.48
N ASP A 142 10.22 3.07 -19.61
CA ASP A 142 9.49 2.05 -18.83
C ASP A 142 8.57 2.69 -17.78
N PHE A 143 8.97 3.83 -17.22
CA PHE A 143 8.14 4.63 -16.30
C PHE A 143 7.03 5.37 -17.04
N GLU A 144 7.36 6.05 -18.15
CA GLU A 144 6.35 6.71 -18.99
C GLU A 144 5.28 5.72 -19.44
N TYR A 145 5.70 4.53 -19.89
CA TYR A 145 4.78 3.45 -20.26
C TYR A 145 3.91 3.00 -19.09
N ALA A 146 4.53 2.67 -17.94
CA ALA A 146 3.81 2.16 -16.78
C ALA A 146 2.76 3.14 -16.26
N TRP A 147 3.11 4.42 -16.14
CA TRP A 147 2.21 5.43 -15.57
C TRP A 147 1.06 5.74 -16.53
N LYS A 148 1.31 5.78 -17.85
CA LYS A 148 0.26 5.85 -18.86
C LYS A 148 -0.64 4.62 -18.81
N LYS A 149 -0.07 3.44 -18.56
CA LYS A 149 -0.84 2.19 -18.50
C LYS A 149 -1.66 2.05 -17.23
N ALA A 150 -1.21 2.61 -16.12
CA ALA A 150 -1.96 2.65 -14.87
C ALA A 150 -3.23 3.50 -14.99
N VAL A 151 -3.18 4.63 -15.71
CA VAL A 151 -4.38 5.48 -15.92
C VAL A 151 -5.23 5.07 -17.12
N ASP A 152 -4.78 4.12 -17.95
CA ASP A 152 -5.56 3.57 -19.05
C ASP A 152 -6.85 2.94 -18.49
N PRO A 153 -8.06 3.40 -18.86
CA PRO A 153 -9.31 2.88 -18.32
C PRO A 153 -9.50 1.38 -18.62
N ARG A 154 -8.82 0.84 -19.64
CA ARG A 154 -8.84 -0.59 -19.98
C ARG A 154 -8.04 -1.45 -19.01
N THR A 155 -7.11 -0.86 -18.25
CA THR A 155 -6.34 -1.55 -17.20
C THR A 155 -7.17 -1.76 -15.93
N ALA A 156 -8.19 -0.92 -15.70
CA ALA A 156 -9.02 -0.96 -14.49
C ALA A 156 -8.21 -0.88 -13.17
N SER A 157 -7.12 -0.11 -13.17
CA SER A 157 -6.31 0.13 -11.96
C SER A 157 -7.11 0.90 -10.92
N GLN A 158 -7.31 0.30 -9.74
CA GLN A 158 -8.04 0.94 -8.64
C GLN A 158 -7.25 2.11 -8.02
N TYR A 159 -5.92 2.11 -8.12
CA TYR A 159 -5.04 3.16 -7.59
C TYR A 159 -4.67 4.24 -8.63
N ASN A 160 -5.28 4.25 -9.82
CA ASN A 160 -4.98 5.24 -10.86
C ASN A 160 -5.11 6.69 -10.40
N TYR A 161 -5.98 6.97 -9.43
CA TYR A 161 -6.22 8.29 -8.86
C TYR A 161 -4.97 8.89 -8.21
N MET A 162 -4.00 8.07 -7.78
CA MET A 162 -2.73 8.56 -7.25
C MET A 162 -1.92 9.31 -8.31
N LEU A 163 -2.15 9.03 -9.60
CA LEU A 163 -1.50 9.71 -10.72
C LEU A 163 -2.23 10.99 -11.17
N PHE A 164 -3.42 11.29 -10.65
CA PHE A 164 -4.24 12.44 -11.11
C PHE A 164 -3.60 13.80 -10.79
N GLY A 165 -2.61 13.83 -9.90
CA GLY A 165 -1.77 15.02 -9.73
C GLY A 165 -0.94 15.38 -10.96
N ILE A 166 -0.72 14.44 -11.89
CA ILE A 166 -0.02 14.65 -13.16
C ILE A 166 -0.99 15.27 -14.18
N VAL A 167 -0.53 16.28 -14.91
CA VAL A 167 -1.33 16.96 -15.94
C VAL A 167 -1.93 15.93 -16.93
N GLY A 168 -3.25 15.97 -17.13
CA GLY A 168 -3.98 15.12 -18.08
C GLY A 168 -4.23 13.66 -17.64
N ALA A 169 -3.70 13.22 -16.49
CA ALA A 169 -3.88 11.83 -16.05
C ALA A 169 -5.34 11.47 -15.71
N GLU A 170 -6.07 12.38 -15.06
CA GLU A 170 -7.50 12.20 -14.78
C GLU A 170 -8.35 12.23 -16.06
N ASP A 171 -7.98 13.08 -17.04
CA ASP A 171 -8.67 13.14 -18.33
C ASP A 171 -8.56 11.80 -19.07
N VAL A 172 -7.38 11.18 -19.06
CA VAL A 172 -7.15 9.84 -19.64
C VAL A 172 -8.02 8.79 -18.95
N ALA A 173 -8.04 8.78 -17.61
CA ALA A 173 -8.77 7.80 -16.82
C ALA A 173 -10.30 7.88 -17.00
N ASN A 174 -10.82 9.06 -17.32
CA ASN A 174 -12.25 9.31 -17.52
C ASN A 174 -12.74 9.05 -18.96
N ILE A 175 -11.88 8.61 -19.89
CA ILE A 175 -12.29 8.25 -21.24
C ILE A 175 -13.12 6.96 -21.20
N VAL A 176 -14.36 7.04 -21.70
CA VAL A 176 -15.23 5.87 -21.83
C VAL A 176 -14.86 5.09 -23.09
N ILE A 177 -14.49 3.82 -22.92
CA ILE A 177 -14.22 2.89 -24.02
C ILE A 177 -15.49 2.05 -24.25
N PRO A 178 -16.23 2.24 -25.35
CA PRO A 178 -17.40 1.41 -25.65
C PRO A 178 -16.97 -0.02 -25.98
N ASP A 179 -17.90 -0.98 -25.87
CA ASP A 179 -17.65 -2.34 -26.32
C ASP A 179 -17.48 -2.39 -27.84
N LYS A 180 -16.37 -2.99 -28.28
CA LYS A 180 -15.96 -3.00 -29.70
C LYS A 180 -16.95 -3.73 -30.60
N ASP A 181 -17.59 -4.79 -30.09
CA ASP A 181 -18.52 -5.59 -30.89
C ASP A 181 -19.86 -4.85 -31.06
N SER A 182 -20.26 -4.05 -30.07
CA SER A 182 -21.48 -3.24 -30.11
C SER A 182 -21.36 -1.91 -30.87
N ASP A 183 -20.21 -1.23 -30.78
CA ASP A 183 -19.94 0.06 -31.44
C ASP A 183 -18.47 0.15 -31.92
N PRO A 184 -18.14 -0.45 -33.08
CA PRO A 184 -16.77 -0.44 -33.61
C PRO A 184 -16.24 0.97 -33.92
N ALA A 185 -17.09 1.87 -34.43
CA ALA A 185 -16.68 3.22 -34.81
C ALA A 185 -16.45 4.10 -33.57
N GLY A 186 -17.31 3.98 -32.55
CA GLY A 186 -17.10 4.60 -31.26
C GLY A 186 -15.86 4.07 -30.57
N TYR A 187 -15.60 2.76 -30.64
CA TYR A 187 -14.39 2.15 -30.11
C TYR A 187 -13.13 2.74 -30.78
N ASP A 188 -13.05 2.73 -32.12
CA ASP A 188 -11.90 3.24 -32.85
C ASP A 188 -11.65 4.74 -32.54
N LYS A 189 -12.73 5.54 -32.43
CA LYS A 189 -12.63 6.94 -32.00
C LYS A 189 -12.12 7.06 -30.57
N ALA A 190 -12.67 6.30 -29.61
CA ALA A 190 -12.26 6.33 -28.22
C ALA A 190 -10.79 5.91 -28.05
N ILE A 191 -10.31 4.93 -28.82
CA ILE A 191 -8.89 4.56 -28.85
C ILE A 191 -8.02 5.69 -29.41
N SER A 192 -8.47 6.38 -30.46
CA SER A 192 -7.76 7.54 -31.00
C SER A 192 -7.68 8.68 -29.98
N ASP A 193 -8.79 9.00 -29.30
CA ASP A 193 -8.85 10.03 -28.27
C ASP A 193 -7.98 9.66 -27.07
N LEU A 194 -7.99 8.39 -26.65
CA LEU A 194 -7.16 7.85 -25.58
C LEU A 194 -5.68 8.02 -25.89
N ASN A 195 -5.24 7.63 -27.09
CA ASN A 195 -3.83 7.79 -27.48
C ASN A 195 -3.42 9.26 -27.51
N ALA A 196 -4.27 10.15 -28.04
CA ALA A 196 -3.99 11.59 -28.04
C ALA A 196 -3.90 12.18 -26.62
N ALA A 197 -4.77 11.75 -25.70
CA ALA A 197 -4.74 12.16 -24.31
C ALA A 197 -3.49 11.63 -23.57
N MET A 198 -3.12 10.36 -23.79
CA MET A 198 -1.87 9.78 -23.25
C MET A 198 -0.63 10.52 -23.75
N ASP A 199 -0.60 10.94 -25.02
CA ASP A 199 0.52 11.71 -25.58
C ASP A 199 0.62 13.12 -24.98
N ALA A 200 -0.53 13.70 -24.58
CA ALA A 200 -0.61 15.00 -23.91
C ALA A 200 -0.37 14.92 -22.39
N MET A 201 -0.37 13.72 -21.80
CA MET A 201 -0.17 13.53 -20.37
C MET A 201 1.20 14.06 -19.93
N GLY A 202 1.24 14.69 -18.75
CA GLY A 202 2.41 15.34 -18.18
C GLY A 202 3.49 14.40 -17.68
N VAL A 203 3.73 13.25 -18.30
CA VAL A 203 4.87 12.37 -18.04
C VAL A 203 5.54 12.03 -19.36
N LYS A 204 6.84 12.31 -19.46
CA LYS A 204 7.57 12.14 -20.71
C LYS A 204 9.00 11.72 -20.46
N ALA A 205 9.43 10.63 -21.10
CA ALA A 205 10.85 10.34 -21.22
C ALA A 205 11.45 11.25 -22.29
N LEU A 206 12.32 12.18 -21.89
CA LEU A 206 13.05 13.07 -22.80
C LEU A 206 14.17 12.32 -23.53
N ASP A 207 14.73 11.31 -22.86
CA ASP A 207 15.70 10.35 -23.35
C ASP A 207 15.67 9.10 -22.44
N ASP A 208 16.50 8.09 -22.73
CA ASP A 208 16.55 6.83 -21.97
C ASP A 208 16.76 7.01 -20.46
N LYS A 209 17.29 8.14 -20.00
CA LYS A 209 17.65 8.39 -18.59
C LYS A 209 16.90 9.55 -17.97
N THR A 210 16.08 10.27 -18.71
CA THR A 210 15.47 11.51 -18.23
C THR A 210 13.96 11.43 -18.30
N LEU A 211 13.31 11.41 -17.14
CA LEU A 211 11.85 11.51 -17.05
C LEU A 211 11.47 12.92 -16.57
N GLU A 212 10.68 13.64 -17.37
CA GLU A 212 10.04 14.88 -16.96
C GLU A 212 8.59 14.60 -16.57
N VAL A 213 8.16 15.16 -15.43
CA VAL A 213 6.79 15.06 -14.92
C VAL A 213 6.26 16.44 -14.59
N ASN A 214 5.09 16.79 -15.12
CA ASN A 214 4.39 18.05 -14.91
C ASN A 214 3.13 17.81 -14.09
N LEU A 215 3.05 18.43 -12.92
CA LEU A 215 1.93 18.34 -11.99
C LEU A 215 0.95 19.51 -12.18
N ILE A 216 -0.33 19.28 -11.88
CA ILE A 216 -1.38 20.32 -11.92
C ILE A 216 -1.16 21.38 -10.82
N ALA A 217 -0.59 20.96 -9.69
CA ALA A 217 -0.28 21.78 -8.52
C ALA A 217 0.96 21.21 -7.78
N PRO A 218 1.63 22.02 -6.95
CA PRO A 218 2.73 21.53 -6.13
C PRO A 218 2.27 20.40 -5.20
N ASN A 219 3.04 19.33 -5.14
CA ASN A 219 2.77 18.18 -4.28
C ASN A 219 4.04 17.78 -3.52
N ASN A 220 4.06 18.05 -2.21
CA ASN A 220 5.20 17.83 -1.34
C ASN A 220 5.49 16.34 -1.06
N VAL A 221 4.55 15.45 -1.34
CA VAL A 221 4.73 14.00 -1.17
C VAL A 221 4.99 13.27 -2.49
N PHE A 222 5.12 14.00 -3.62
CA PHE A 222 5.27 13.37 -4.94
C PHE A 222 6.48 12.44 -5.04
N ILE A 223 7.64 12.82 -4.47
CA ILE A 223 8.82 11.94 -4.42
C ILE A 223 8.49 10.63 -3.68
N ASN A 224 7.77 10.69 -2.57
CA ASN A 224 7.38 9.50 -1.81
C ASN A 224 6.42 8.61 -2.61
N LEU A 225 5.49 9.21 -3.37
CA LEU A 225 4.58 8.46 -4.24
C LEU A 225 5.34 7.65 -5.30
N THR A 226 6.50 8.14 -5.79
CA THR A 226 7.30 7.40 -6.77
C THR A 226 7.93 6.10 -6.25
N SER A 227 7.80 5.78 -4.95
CA SER A 227 8.17 4.48 -4.39
C SER A 227 6.98 3.55 -4.18
N PHE A 228 5.76 3.97 -4.47
CA PHE A 228 4.56 3.16 -4.34
C PHE A 228 4.38 2.22 -5.54
N ALA A 229 3.71 1.08 -5.35
CA ALA A 229 3.59 0.04 -6.38
C ALA A 229 3.09 0.56 -7.74
N THR A 230 2.04 1.40 -7.74
CA THR A 230 1.46 1.98 -8.95
C THR A 230 2.43 2.87 -9.75
N PHE A 231 3.50 3.35 -9.11
CA PHE A 231 4.54 4.17 -9.75
C PHE A 231 5.77 3.36 -10.19
N MET A 232 5.80 2.05 -9.94
CA MET A 232 6.91 1.19 -10.39
C MET A 232 6.96 1.12 -11.92
N PRO A 233 8.16 0.97 -12.51
CA PRO A 233 8.28 0.83 -13.95
C PRO A 233 7.72 -0.52 -14.44
N LEU A 234 7.34 -0.58 -15.71
CA LEU A 234 6.96 -1.81 -16.40
C LEU A 234 7.79 -1.95 -17.67
N ASN A 235 8.43 -3.10 -17.83
CA ASN A 235 9.07 -3.43 -19.10
C ASN A 235 7.99 -3.64 -20.18
N LYS A 236 7.88 -2.70 -21.11
CA LYS A 236 6.83 -2.69 -22.14
C LYS A 236 6.79 -3.99 -22.95
N ALA A 237 7.93 -4.48 -23.42
CA ALA A 237 7.99 -5.67 -24.26
C ALA A 237 7.52 -6.92 -23.51
N ALA A 238 7.92 -7.07 -22.25
CA ALA A 238 7.49 -8.18 -21.40
C ALA A 238 5.99 -8.10 -21.06
N HIS A 239 5.51 -6.91 -20.69
CA HIS A 239 4.10 -6.67 -20.39
C HIS A 239 3.20 -6.95 -21.60
N GLU A 240 3.55 -6.46 -22.79
CA GLU A 240 2.79 -6.73 -24.02
C GLU A 240 2.87 -8.20 -24.46
N LYS A 241 4.02 -8.85 -24.25
CA LYS A 241 4.22 -10.26 -24.60
C LYS A 241 3.34 -11.19 -23.77
N TRP A 242 3.26 -10.98 -22.46
CA TRP A 242 2.51 -11.84 -21.56
C TRP A 242 1.05 -11.43 -21.40
N GLY A 243 0.71 -10.16 -21.62
CA GLY A 243 -0.67 -9.67 -21.54
C GLY A 243 -1.30 -10.03 -20.19
N GLU A 244 -2.43 -10.73 -20.22
CA GLU A 244 -3.15 -11.18 -19.03
C GLU A 244 -2.34 -12.18 -18.16
N GLU A 245 -1.31 -12.82 -18.71
CA GLU A 245 -0.46 -13.71 -17.94
C GLU A 245 0.70 -12.99 -17.24
N TYR A 246 0.87 -11.68 -17.47
CA TYR A 246 1.92 -10.89 -16.82
C TYR A 246 1.80 -10.99 -15.29
N ALA A 247 2.92 -11.24 -14.61
CA ALA A 247 3.02 -11.38 -13.16
C ALA A 247 2.15 -12.48 -12.51
N THR A 248 1.61 -13.42 -13.31
CA THR A 248 0.88 -14.59 -12.77
C THR A 248 1.80 -15.71 -12.29
N GLU A 249 3.08 -15.68 -12.69
CA GLU A 249 4.06 -16.74 -12.42
C GLU A 249 5.46 -16.11 -12.25
N ALA A 250 6.34 -16.80 -11.53
CA ALA A 250 7.72 -16.33 -11.30
C ALA A 250 8.56 -16.14 -12.59
N ASN A 251 8.15 -16.74 -13.71
CA ASN A 251 8.83 -16.57 -15.01
C ASN A 251 8.04 -15.69 -15.99
N LYS A 252 6.96 -15.04 -15.55
CA LYS A 252 6.11 -14.14 -16.35
C LYS A 252 6.15 -12.69 -15.85
N MET A 253 7.24 -12.31 -15.19
CA MET A 253 7.52 -10.94 -14.75
C MET A 253 9.01 -10.66 -14.91
N LEU A 254 9.37 -9.38 -15.09
CA LEU A 254 10.75 -8.92 -14.99
C LEU A 254 10.93 -8.07 -13.74
N TYR A 255 12.12 -8.15 -13.15
CA TYR A 255 12.45 -7.55 -11.87
C TYR A 255 13.50 -6.46 -12.05
N CYS A 256 13.40 -5.38 -11.29
CA CYS A 256 14.40 -4.31 -11.25
C CYS A 256 14.86 -3.97 -9.83
N GLY A 257 14.31 -4.64 -8.82
CA GLY A 257 14.62 -4.43 -7.41
C GLY A 257 15.72 -5.37 -6.88
N PRO A 258 15.93 -5.33 -5.54
CA PRO A 258 16.99 -6.08 -4.85
C PRO A 258 16.92 -7.60 -5.01
N PHE A 259 15.73 -8.16 -5.22
CA PHE A 259 15.50 -9.60 -5.33
C PHE A 259 14.75 -9.97 -6.62
N ILE A 260 14.77 -11.26 -6.95
CA ILE A 260 13.94 -11.89 -7.99
C ILE A 260 13.14 -13.03 -7.36
N ILE A 261 11.94 -13.30 -7.87
CA ILE A 261 11.19 -14.51 -7.50
C ILE A 261 11.84 -15.69 -8.22
N LYS A 262 12.45 -16.60 -7.46
CA LYS A 262 13.07 -17.81 -7.99
C LYS A 262 12.08 -18.97 -8.08
N GLU A 263 11.19 -19.06 -7.10
CA GLU A 263 10.20 -20.11 -6.99
C GLU A 263 8.92 -19.52 -6.40
N TRP A 264 7.79 -19.84 -7.01
CA TRP A 264 6.47 -19.53 -6.50
C TRP A 264 5.64 -20.80 -6.61
N GLN A 265 5.26 -21.36 -5.47
CA GLN A 265 4.29 -22.45 -5.37
C GLN A 265 3.03 -21.84 -4.78
N HIS A 266 2.05 -21.57 -5.63
CA HIS A 266 0.79 -20.93 -5.24
C HIS A 266 0.17 -21.57 -4.01
N ASP A 267 -0.30 -20.74 -3.08
CA ASP A 267 -0.92 -21.11 -1.80
C ASP A 267 0.00 -21.89 -0.83
N SER A 268 1.31 -21.98 -1.10
CA SER A 268 2.25 -22.74 -0.28
C SER A 268 3.49 -21.96 0.13
N LYS A 269 4.32 -21.54 -0.84
CA LYS A 269 5.59 -20.89 -0.56
C LYS A 269 6.08 -20.03 -1.71
N MET A 270 6.92 -19.04 -1.38
CA MET A 270 7.64 -18.22 -2.34
C MET A 270 9.10 -18.09 -1.92
N VAL A 271 10.03 -18.17 -2.87
CA VAL A 271 11.47 -18.01 -2.61
C VAL A 271 11.99 -16.85 -3.45
N LEU A 272 12.46 -15.81 -2.77
CA LEU A 272 13.20 -14.72 -3.38
C LEU A 272 14.71 -14.97 -3.26
N VAL A 273 15.46 -14.62 -4.30
CA VAL A 273 16.94 -14.61 -4.26
C VAL A 273 17.47 -13.28 -4.71
N LYS A 274 18.67 -12.92 -4.25
CA LYS A 274 19.35 -11.68 -4.63
C LYS A 274 19.40 -11.53 -6.15
N ASN A 275 19.01 -10.36 -6.65
CA ASN A 275 19.06 -10.03 -8.06
C ASN A 275 20.48 -9.62 -8.47
N PRO A 276 21.20 -10.40 -9.31
CA PRO A 276 22.55 -10.06 -9.72
C PRO A 276 22.63 -8.86 -10.67
N ASN A 277 21.52 -8.48 -11.31
CA ASN A 277 21.44 -7.33 -12.22
C ASN A 277 21.01 -6.03 -11.52
N TYR A 278 20.71 -6.09 -10.22
CA TYR A 278 20.34 -4.92 -9.45
C TYR A 278 21.50 -3.93 -9.32
N TRP A 279 21.23 -2.65 -9.53
CA TRP A 279 22.28 -1.61 -9.58
C TRP A 279 23.06 -1.48 -8.25
N ASP A 280 22.40 -1.79 -7.12
CA ASP A 280 22.96 -1.73 -5.77
C ASP A 280 23.17 -3.13 -5.17
N ALA A 281 23.38 -4.14 -6.02
CA ALA A 281 23.53 -5.52 -5.57
C ALA A 281 24.61 -5.70 -4.50
N ASP A 282 25.73 -4.97 -4.55
CA ASP A 282 26.83 -5.11 -3.56
C ASP A 282 26.42 -4.75 -2.12
N ASN A 283 25.39 -3.91 -1.97
CA ASN A 283 24.86 -3.52 -0.66
C ASN A 283 23.77 -4.45 -0.14
N VAL A 284 23.12 -5.24 -1.01
CA VAL A 284 22.15 -6.26 -0.61
C VAL A 284 22.89 -7.43 0.05
N LYS A 285 22.71 -7.60 1.37
CA LYS A 285 23.39 -8.67 2.12
C LYS A 285 22.62 -9.98 2.08
N ILE A 286 21.30 -9.94 2.27
CA ILE A 286 20.45 -11.13 2.13
C ILE A 286 20.62 -11.77 0.75
N THR A 287 20.85 -13.07 0.76
CA THR A 287 21.03 -13.90 -0.44
C THR A 287 19.75 -14.61 -0.85
N GLU A 288 18.89 -14.93 0.13
CA GLU A 288 17.66 -15.70 -0.04
C GLU A 288 16.63 -15.32 1.03
N ILE A 289 15.37 -15.15 0.62
CA ILE A 289 14.22 -15.00 1.51
C ILE A 289 13.24 -16.11 1.15
N LYS A 290 12.95 -16.99 2.11
CA LYS A 290 11.91 -18.00 2.00
C LYS A 290 10.65 -17.48 2.70
N PHE A 291 9.54 -17.48 1.99
CA PHE A 291 8.21 -17.22 2.52
C PHE A 291 7.41 -18.52 2.56
N ASP A 292 6.90 -18.86 3.74
CA ASP A 292 5.80 -19.82 3.88
C ASP A 292 4.47 -19.04 3.89
N MET A 293 3.37 -19.63 3.40
CA MET A 293 2.04 -19.02 3.38
C MET A 293 1.14 -19.72 4.41
N ILE A 294 1.24 -19.28 5.66
CA ILE A 294 0.58 -19.93 6.80
C ILE A 294 -0.50 -18.98 7.35
N LYS A 295 -1.77 -19.35 7.16
CA LYS A 295 -2.93 -18.55 7.58
C LYS A 295 -3.29 -18.69 9.05
N ASP A 296 -2.97 -19.82 9.69
CA ASP A 296 -3.27 -20.01 11.09
C ASP A 296 -2.29 -19.25 11.99
N ILE A 297 -2.78 -18.77 13.13
CA ILE A 297 -2.02 -17.88 14.01
C ILE A 297 -1.05 -18.61 14.96
N ASN A 298 -1.13 -19.94 15.09
CA ASN A 298 -0.39 -20.70 16.10
C ASN A 298 0.86 -21.38 15.52
N THR A 299 0.80 -21.85 14.28
CA THR A 299 1.92 -22.49 13.60
C THR A 299 3.13 -21.55 13.50
N PRO A 300 2.99 -20.26 13.07
CA PRO A 300 4.13 -19.34 13.02
C PRO A 300 4.79 -19.12 14.38
N ILE A 301 4.03 -19.09 15.47
CA ILE A 301 4.56 -18.97 16.85
C ILE A 301 5.46 -20.17 17.16
N SER A 302 4.98 -21.38 16.89
CA SER A 302 5.75 -22.62 17.16
C SER A 302 7.01 -22.69 16.29
N MET A 303 6.93 -22.29 15.02
CA MET A 303 8.07 -22.24 14.10
C MET A 303 9.10 -21.19 14.51
N TYR A 304 8.65 -20.01 14.97
CA TYR A 304 9.56 -18.97 15.47
C TYR A 304 10.32 -19.45 16.70
N GLU A 305 9.65 -20.11 17.64
CA GLU A 305 10.28 -20.69 18.84
C GLU A 305 11.28 -21.81 18.51
N ALA A 306 11.07 -22.52 17.40
CA ALA A 306 11.97 -23.52 16.85
C ALA A 306 13.09 -22.94 15.95
N ASN A 307 13.17 -21.61 15.80
CA ASN A 307 14.09 -20.91 14.89
C ASN A 307 13.89 -21.25 13.40
N GLU A 308 12.69 -21.72 13.03
CA GLU A 308 12.30 -21.99 11.64
C GLU A 308 11.76 -20.74 10.93
N LEU A 309 11.23 -19.78 11.68
CA LEU A 309 10.92 -18.43 11.22
C LEU A 309 11.78 -17.38 11.93
N ASP A 310 12.23 -16.39 11.17
CA ASP A 310 13.12 -15.32 11.60
C ASP A 310 12.35 -14.11 12.19
N ALA A 311 11.11 -13.90 11.74
CA ALA A 311 10.20 -12.90 12.27
C ALA A 311 8.74 -13.32 12.09
N ILE A 312 7.87 -12.89 13.00
CA ILE A 312 6.42 -13.16 12.99
C ILE A 312 5.62 -11.97 13.54
N GLY A 313 4.36 -11.84 13.11
CA GLY A 313 3.37 -11.06 13.85
C GLY A 313 3.00 -11.76 15.17
N VAL A 314 2.80 -11.00 16.25
CA VAL A 314 2.45 -11.54 17.57
C VAL A 314 0.99 -11.21 17.88
N PRO A 315 0.08 -12.22 17.88
CA PRO A 315 -1.32 -12.01 18.25
C PRO A 315 -1.47 -11.59 19.72
N GLY A 316 -2.57 -10.90 20.05
CA GLY A 316 -2.81 -10.34 21.39
C GLY A 316 -2.67 -11.33 22.54
N ASP A 317 -3.15 -12.57 22.35
CA ASP A 317 -3.07 -13.61 23.39
C ASP A 317 -1.63 -14.06 23.70
N PHE A 318 -0.68 -13.86 22.79
CA PHE A 318 0.73 -14.25 22.96
C PHE A 318 1.63 -13.10 23.42
N ILE A 319 1.16 -11.86 23.37
CA ILE A 319 1.95 -10.68 23.76
C ILE A 319 2.55 -10.81 25.17
N PRO A 320 1.81 -11.19 26.24
CA PRO A 320 2.40 -11.31 27.57
C PRO A 320 3.53 -12.34 27.65
N LYS A 321 3.43 -13.42 26.86
CA LYS A 321 4.49 -14.44 26.77
C LYS A 321 5.75 -13.85 26.15
N PHE A 322 5.63 -13.20 24.99
CA PHE A 322 6.78 -12.61 24.29
C PHE A 322 7.44 -11.49 25.09
N GLN A 323 6.66 -10.64 25.76
CA GLN A 323 7.21 -9.61 26.65
C GLN A 323 7.98 -10.19 27.84
N ALA A 324 7.55 -11.33 28.37
CA ALA A 324 8.19 -11.98 29.53
C ALA A 324 9.41 -12.82 29.14
N GLU A 325 9.31 -13.59 28.06
CA GLU A 325 10.30 -14.59 27.67
C GLU A 325 11.30 -14.07 26.63
N ARG A 326 10.91 -13.10 25.80
CA ARG A 326 11.68 -12.59 24.66
C ARG A 326 11.61 -11.05 24.53
N PRO A 327 11.87 -10.27 25.59
CA PRO A 327 11.71 -8.82 25.59
C PRO A 327 12.59 -8.10 24.55
N ASP A 328 13.76 -8.65 24.22
CA ASP A 328 14.71 -8.06 23.25
C ASP A 328 14.31 -8.32 21.79
N GLU A 329 13.36 -9.23 21.55
CA GLU A 329 12.87 -9.62 20.22
C GLU A 329 11.46 -9.08 19.96
N PHE A 330 10.72 -8.72 21.02
CA PHE A 330 9.36 -8.21 20.92
C PHE A 330 9.35 -6.72 20.63
N HIS A 331 8.61 -6.32 19.59
CA HIS A 331 8.53 -4.96 19.12
C HIS A 331 7.10 -4.53 18.86
N GLN A 332 6.87 -3.22 18.98
CA GLN A 332 5.57 -2.60 18.80
C GLN A 332 5.71 -1.31 17.99
N MET A 333 4.82 -1.10 17.03
CA MET A 333 4.73 0.15 16.28
C MET A 333 3.28 0.47 15.95
N ALA A 334 2.93 1.76 15.99
CA ALA A 334 1.62 2.19 15.53
C ALA A 334 1.59 2.17 13.99
N ASP A 335 0.51 1.67 13.43
CA ASP A 335 0.26 1.77 12.00
C ASP A 335 -0.48 3.07 11.69
N ALA A 336 -0.17 3.69 10.54
CA ALA A 336 -0.87 4.87 10.06
C ALA A 336 -2.13 4.49 9.26
N VAL A 337 -2.94 3.60 9.86
CA VAL A 337 -4.12 2.97 9.24
C VAL A 337 -5.32 3.08 10.17
N ALA A 338 -6.53 2.99 9.62
CA ALA A 338 -7.74 2.77 10.40
C ALA A 338 -8.48 1.54 9.85
N TRP A 339 -8.92 0.66 10.75
CA TRP A 339 -9.87 -0.39 10.42
C TRP A 339 -11.28 0.14 10.60
N TYR A 340 -12.14 -0.07 9.62
CA TYR A 340 -13.49 0.48 9.58
C TYR A 340 -14.51 -0.52 9.01
N LEU A 341 -15.78 -0.26 9.26
CA LEU A 341 -16.88 -0.87 8.51
C LEU A 341 -17.25 0.08 7.36
N GLU A 342 -17.34 -0.45 6.15
CA GLU A 342 -17.79 0.30 4.98
C GLU A 342 -19.25 -0.03 4.68
N CYS A 343 -20.09 1.00 4.53
CA CYS A 343 -21.51 0.83 4.25
C CYS A 343 -21.76 0.94 2.74
N ASN A 344 -22.28 -0.14 2.14
CA ASN A 344 -22.68 -0.12 0.72
C ASN A 344 -23.90 0.79 0.52
N LEU A 345 -23.70 1.99 -0.03
CA LEU A 345 -24.77 2.98 -0.26
C LEU A 345 -25.68 2.65 -1.46
N GLU A 346 -25.46 1.54 -2.16
CA GLU A 346 -26.44 1.01 -3.12
C GLU A 346 -27.56 0.23 -2.43
N ASP A 347 -27.34 -0.25 -1.19
CA ASP A 347 -28.38 -0.91 -0.41
C ASP A 347 -29.39 0.12 0.15
N PRO A 348 -30.72 -0.08 -0.04
CA PRO A 348 -31.73 0.89 0.38
C PRO A 348 -31.74 1.20 1.89
N VAL A 349 -31.34 0.25 2.74
CA VAL A 349 -31.28 0.46 4.19
C VAL A 349 -30.04 1.28 4.53
N MET A 350 -28.90 0.91 3.94
CA MET A 350 -27.63 1.61 4.14
C MET A 350 -27.62 3.03 3.57
N GLN A 351 -28.52 3.38 2.64
CA GLN A 351 -28.71 4.77 2.21
C GLN A 351 -29.18 5.69 3.34
N ASN A 352 -29.90 5.17 4.34
CA ASN A 352 -30.39 5.96 5.46
C ASN A 352 -29.24 6.28 6.45
N ALA A 353 -28.86 7.56 6.55
CA ALA A 353 -27.78 8.00 7.43
C ALA A 353 -28.03 7.67 8.91
N LYS A 354 -29.28 7.73 9.39
CA LYS A 354 -29.61 7.38 10.78
C LYS A 354 -29.38 5.89 11.06
N PHE A 355 -29.62 5.03 10.07
CA PHE A 355 -29.30 3.61 10.19
C PHE A 355 -27.78 3.41 10.37
N ARG A 356 -26.97 4.04 9.52
CA ARG A 356 -25.50 3.96 9.62
C ARG A 356 -24.97 4.54 10.94
N LEU A 357 -25.49 5.68 11.36
CA LEU A 357 -25.17 6.29 12.65
C LEU A 357 -25.57 5.38 13.82
N ALA A 358 -26.71 4.68 13.75
CA ALA A 358 -27.10 3.72 14.76
C ALA A 358 -26.09 2.58 14.91
N LEU A 359 -25.50 2.09 13.80
CA LEU A 359 -24.43 1.10 13.84
C LEU A 359 -23.16 1.66 14.51
N SER A 360 -22.76 2.89 14.17
CA SER A 360 -21.59 3.54 14.76
C SER A 360 -21.74 3.79 16.27
N GLU A 361 -22.95 4.19 16.71
CA GLU A 361 -23.28 4.38 18.12
C GLU A 361 -23.39 3.05 18.88
N ALA A 362 -23.79 1.95 18.23
CA ALA A 362 -23.85 0.63 18.86
C ALA A 362 -22.45 0.03 19.11
N LEU A 363 -21.42 0.52 18.42
CA LEU A 363 -20.08 -0.03 18.44
C LEU A 363 -19.28 0.43 19.67
N ASP A 364 -19.00 -0.50 20.58
CA ASP A 364 -18.05 -0.28 21.67
C ASP A 364 -16.61 -0.58 21.22
N ARG A 365 -15.98 0.43 20.61
CA ARG A 365 -14.61 0.36 20.06
C ARG A 365 -13.60 0.02 21.13
N LYS A 366 -13.74 0.61 22.33
CA LYS A 366 -12.86 0.37 23.47
C LYS A 366 -12.98 -1.06 23.97
N ALA A 367 -14.19 -1.57 24.17
CA ALA A 367 -14.38 -2.94 24.58
C ALA A 367 -13.85 -3.95 23.54
N TYR A 368 -13.97 -3.64 22.25
CA TYR A 368 -13.38 -4.44 21.17
C TYR A 368 -11.86 -4.47 21.24
N CYS A 369 -11.21 -3.31 21.38
CA CYS A 369 -9.75 -3.22 21.52
C CYS A 369 -9.25 -3.94 22.78
N ASP A 370 -9.88 -3.69 23.93
CA ASP A 370 -9.43 -4.19 25.24
C ASP A 370 -9.65 -5.69 25.43
N ASN A 371 -10.73 -6.25 24.88
CA ASN A 371 -11.16 -7.62 25.18
C ASN A 371 -11.02 -8.59 24.00
N VAL A 372 -11.10 -8.11 22.75
CA VAL A 372 -11.00 -8.95 21.55
C VAL A 372 -9.61 -8.86 20.95
N LEU A 373 -9.14 -7.67 20.59
CA LEU A 373 -7.83 -7.51 19.96
C LEU A 373 -6.68 -7.74 20.93
N ARG A 374 -6.76 -7.14 22.13
CA ARG A 374 -5.78 -7.29 23.22
C ARG A 374 -4.33 -7.04 22.79
N ASN A 375 -4.13 -6.18 21.79
CA ASN A 375 -2.86 -5.99 21.10
C ASN A 375 -2.41 -4.52 21.08
N PHE A 376 -2.90 -3.71 22.02
CA PHE A 376 -2.60 -2.27 22.13
C PHE A 376 -3.12 -1.41 20.98
N SER A 377 -3.94 -1.96 20.07
CA SER A 377 -4.73 -1.13 19.15
C SER A 377 -5.63 -0.18 19.93
N ALA A 378 -5.85 1.01 19.39
CA ALA A 378 -6.62 2.07 20.04
C ALA A 378 -8.02 2.21 19.42
N PRO A 379 -9.07 2.55 20.20
CA PRO A 379 -10.39 2.82 19.64
C PRO A 379 -10.32 4.02 18.69
N ALA A 380 -10.83 3.86 17.46
CA ALA A 380 -10.77 4.93 16.48
C ALA A 380 -11.86 5.97 16.75
N THR A 381 -11.45 7.16 17.16
CA THR A 381 -12.36 8.29 17.41
C THR A 381 -12.44 9.27 16.23
N SER A 382 -11.76 8.96 15.13
CA SER A 382 -11.79 9.61 13.83
C SER A 382 -11.35 8.61 12.77
N LEU A 383 -11.48 8.94 11.48
CA LEU A 383 -10.98 8.08 10.41
C LEU A 383 -9.44 8.17 10.35
N THR A 384 -8.90 9.39 10.34
CA THR A 384 -7.46 9.61 10.30
C THR A 384 -6.83 9.28 11.67
N PRO A 385 -5.84 8.38 11.75
CA PRO A 385 -5.20 8.00 13.01
C PRO A 385 -4.29 9.10 13.59
N PRO A 386 -4.02 9.09 14.91
CA PRO A 386 -3.15 10.06 15.56
C PRO A 386 -1.69 10.08 15.05
N SER A 387 -1.25 9.01 14.38
CA SER A 387 0.07 8.90 13.75
C SER A 387 0.20 9.75 12.48
N ILE A 388 -0.89 10.29 11.94
CA ILE A 388 -0.85 11.20 10.78
C ILE A 388 -0.73 12.64 11.24
N HIS A 389 0.34 13.29 10.79
CA HIS A 389 0.67 14.65 11.14
C HIS A 389 -0.17 15.69 10.40
N GLY A 390 -0.38 16.84 11.06
CA GLY A 390 -0.94 18.05 10.49
C GLY A 390 0.08 18.83 9.66
N ALA A 391 -0.01 20.16 9.69
CA ALA A 391 0.85 20.99 8.84
C ALA A 391 2.32 20.97 9.30
N THR A 392 2.55 20.60 10.56
CA THR A 392 3.86 20.45 11.18
C THR A 392 3.97 19.07 11.86
N PRO A 393 5.19 18.54 12.07
CA PRO A 393 5.39 17.21 12.67
C PRO A 393 4.85 17.04 14.10
N ASP A 394 4.68 18.14 14.83
CA ASP A 394 4.13 18.16 16.19
C ASP A 394 2.60 18.26 16.24
N GLU A 395 1.94 18.52 15.11
CA GLU A 395 0.48 18.58 15.02
C GLU A 395 -0.09 17.20 14.68
N VAL A 396 -1.15 16.79 15.39
CA VAL A 396 -1.98 15.64 15.00
C VAL A 396 -3.09 16.14 14.09
N PHE A 397 -3.21 15.57 12.89
CA PHE A 397 -4.17 16.04 11.89
C PHE A 397 -5.61 16.03 12.42
N ALA A 398 -6.05 14.88 12.95
CA ALA A 398 -7.43 14.69 13.39
C ALA A 398 -7.79 15.66 14.53
N GLU A 399 -6.95 15.80 15.54
CA GLU A 399 -7.21 16.71 16.67
C GLU A 399 -7.37 18.16 16.22
N LYS A 400 -6.55 18.61 15.26
CA LYS A 400 -6.54 20.00 14.79
C LYS A 400 -7.64 20.31 13.78
N TYR A 401 -7.87 19.45 12.80
CA TYR A 401 -8.72 19.75 11.64
C TYR A 401 -10.10 19.10 11.71
N VAL A 402 -10.24 17.98 12.42
CA VAL A 402 -11.51 17.25 12.61
C VAL A 402 -12.10 17.60 13.98
N GLY A 403 -11.32 17.43 15.03
CA GLY A 403 -11.73 17.62 16.41
C GLY A 403 -11.33 16.42 17.24
N LYS A 404 -10.83 16.69 18.44
CA LYS A 404 -10.42 15.65 19.37
C LYS A 404 -11.59 14.76 19.76
N ASP A 405 -11.39 13.45 19.71
CA ASP A 405 -12.36 12.42 20.09
C ASP A 405 -13.73 12.60 19.39
N TYR A 406 -13.72 12.87 18.07
CA TYR A 406 -14.92 13.19 17.28
C TYR A 406 -16.02 12.14 17.40
N LEU A 407 -15.65 10.86 17.36
CA LEU A 407 -16.51 9.73 17.68
C LEU A 407 -16.27 9.24 19.12
N PRO A 408 -17.31 8.78 19.83
CA PRO A 408 -17.13 8.23 21.17
C PRO A 408 -16.35 6.90 21.12
N PRO A 409 -15.41 6.66 22.06
CA PRO A 409 -14.65 5.41 22.11
C PRO A 409 -15.49 4.24 22.64
N THR A 410 -16.60 4.50 23.32
CA THR A 410 -17.54 3.50 23.84
C THR A 410 -18.87 3.61 23.13
N GLY A 411 -19.60 2.50 23.02
CA GLY A 411 -20.93 2.50 22.43
C GLY A 411 -21.95 3.26 23.30
N ASN A 412 -22.97 3.80 22.67
CA ASN A 412 -24.15 4.40 23.28
C ASN A 412 -25.42 3.62 22.86
N PRO A 413 -25.77 2.54 23.57
CA PRO A 413 -26.92 1.70 23.21
C PRO A 413 -28.27 2.43 23.20
N GLU A 414 -28.42 3.48 24.02
CA GLU A 414 -29.66 4.28 24.05
C GLU A 414 -29.81 5.10 22.76
N LYS A 415 -28.76 5.83 22.38
CA LYS A 415 -28.74 6.62 21.15
C LYS A 415 -28.80 5.74 19.90
N ALA A 416 -28.10 4.60 19.90
CA ALA A 416 -28.19 3.62 18.82
C ALA A 416 -29.63 3.12 18.61
N LYS A 417 -30.34 2.75 19.68
CA LYS A 417 -31.76 2.33 19.60
C LYS A 417 -32.67 3.46 19.13
N GLN A 418 -32.44 4.68 19.59
CA GLN A 418 -33.19 5.84 19.13
C GLN A 418 -33.02 6.05 17.61
N LEU A 419 -31.78 6.13 17.13
CA LEU A 419 -31.46 6.33 15.71
C LEU A 419 -31.99 5.18 14.85
N LEU A 420 -31.86 3.93 15.33
CA LEU A 420 -32.41 2.77 14.63
C LEU A 420 -33.93 2.88 14.50
N LYS A 421 -34.64 3.27 15.56
CA LYS A 421 -36.09 3.44 15.51
C LYS A 421 -36.48 4.51 14.48
N GLU A 422 -35.83 5.67 14.52
CA GLU A 422 -36.07 6.75 13.56
C GLU A 422 -35.78 6.31 12.12
N ALA A 423 -34.68 5.58 11.89
CA ALA A 423 -34.32 5.05 10.59
C ALA A 423 -35.37 4.06 10.06
N LEU A 424 -35.84 3.13 10.90
CA LEU A 424 -36.86 2.16 10.53
C LEU A 424 -38.20 2.85 10.19
N GLU A 425 -38.58 3.89 10.94
CA GLU A 425 -39.77 4.71 10.63
C GLU A 425 -39.63 5.40 9.27
N GLU A 426 -38.48 5.99 8.96
CA GLU A 426 -38.20 6.64 7.66
C GLU A 426 -38.20 5.65 6.50
N LEU A 427 -37.74 4.41 6.74
CA LEU A 427 -37.70 3.34 5.76
C LEU A 427 -39.05 2.57 5.63
N GLY A 428 -40.03 2.86 6.49
CA GLY A 428 -41.32 2.16 6.51
C GLY A 428 -41.26 0.75 7.09
N TYR A 429 -40.23 0.42 7.86
CA TYR A 429 -40.09 -0.84 8.59
C TYR A 429 -40.69 -0.77 9.99
N ALA A 430 -41.17 -1.91 10.50
CA ALA A 430 -41.59 -2.03 11.88
C ALA A 430 -40.37 -2.06 12.82
N THR A 431 -40.45 -1.38 13.96
CA THR A 431 -39.45 -1.50 15.02
C THR A 431 -39.50 -2.91 15.63
N PRO A 432 -38.38 -3.65 15.71
CA PRO A 432 -38.33 -4.92 16.43
C PRO A 432 -38.77 -4.74 17.89
N GLN A 433 -39.56 -5.70 18.41
CA GLN A 433 -40.02 -5.71 19.81
C GLN A 433 -38.88 -6.02 20.79
#